data_AF-A0A7T1I4G9-F1
#
_entry.id   AF-A0A7T1I4G9-F1
#
_cell.length_a   1.000
_cell.length_b   1.000
_cell.length_c   1.000
_cell.angle_alpha   90.00
_cell.angle_beta   90.00
_cell.angle_gamma   90.00
#
_symmetry.space_group_name_H-M   'P 1'
#
loop_
_entity.id
_entity.type
_entity.pdbx_description
1 polymer ?
#
loop_
_entity_poly.entity_id
_entity_poly.type
_entity_poly.pdbx_seq_one_letter_code
_entity_poly.pdbx_strand_id
1 'polypeptide(L)'
;MRFSSLVPCGVVRRRPYCHRHRHRHRHRHRHRCTAAALLLLAPLAGCGSGPGQEIAIPMLVGSALGGFCEQAAAAIARQPPRLDDGTRVQLRCRAAGSGDVVSEIERHARAVLQGGAPADDPSIPVLLSVDGEIYQELLRYRLQQLAPSRDLIPAPADAPALASSPMVFMTTPALAKGLQRSDPYQALARSTDHRQLDPAGPSQLIRFVHTAPTRSNSGLQTLVAMFAEVAGKPPEALTLADVSRHAAGVAAIQRHITRYGSSTDELAGRCSATAPSGRRWPRSMSRRWWG
;
A
#
# COMPACT_ATOMS: atom_id res chain seq x y z
N MET A 1 1.33 -18.89 24.81
CA MET A 1 0.61 -20.19 24.74
C MET A 1 1.06 -20.89 23.46
N ARG A 2 1.57 -22.11 23.57
CA ARG A 2 1.96 -22.96 22.43
C ARG A 2 0.71 -23.59 21.84
N PHE A 3 0.55 -23.58 20.52
CA PHE A 3 -0.06 -24.70 19.79
C PHE A 3 0.54 -24.83 18.39
N SER A 4 1.03 -26.04 18.12
CA SER A 4 1.39 -26.57 16.81
C SER A 4 0.15 -27.13 16.12
N SER A 5 0.04 -26.97 14.81
CA SER A 5 -0.45 -28.03 13.90
C SER A 5 -0.38 -27.58 12.44
N LEU A 6 0.52 -28.24 11.69
CA LEU A 6 0.47 -28.43 10.24
C LEU A 6 -0.68 -29.39 9.89
N VAL A 7 -1.46 -29.10 8.85
CA VAL A 7 -2.09 -30.11 7.98
C VAL A 7 -2.11 -29.59 6.53
N PRO A 8 -1.69 -30.40 5.53
CA PRO A 8 -1.60 -30.01 4.13
C PRO A 8 -2.83 -30.46 3.32
N CYS A 9 -3.24 -29.65 2.34
CA CYS A 9 -4.10 -30.03 1.21
C CYS A 9 -3.60 -29.20 0.01
N GLY A 10 -3.45 -29.70 -1.21
CA GLY A 10 -3.78 -30.96 -1.82
C GLY A 10 -3.56 -30.73 -3.32
N VAL A 11 -2.69 -31.51 -3.93
CA VAL A 11 -2.29 -31.40 -5.34
C VAL A 11 -3.48 -31.70 -6.24
N VAL A 12 -3.89 -30.75 -7.09
CA VAL A 12 -4.80 -31.02 -8.22
C VAL A 12 -4.03 -30.87 -9.53
N ARG A 13 -3.53 -32.00 -10.04
CA ARG A 13 -3.00 -32.13 -11.41
C ARG A 13 -4.16 -32.02 -12.41
N ARG A 14 -4.15 -31.00 -13.27
CA ARG A 14 -5.03 -30.95 -14.45
C ARG A 14 -4.34 -31.61 -15.65
N ARG A 15 -4.98 -32.66 -16.20
CA ARG A 15 -4.68 -33.23 -17.52
C ARG A 15 -5.41 -32.44 -18.62
N PRO A 16 -4.83 -32.27 -19.81
CA PRO A 16 -5.52 -31.64 -20.94
C PRO A 16 -6.53 -32.58 -21.60
N TYR A 17 -7.70 -32.03 -21.93
CA TYR A 17 -8.79 -32.66 -22.66
C TYR A 17 -8.48 -32.62 -24.18
N CYS A 18 -8.35 -33.78 -24.82
CA CYS A 18 -8.35 -33.90 -26.28
C CYS A 18 -9.74 -34.38 -26.74
N HIS A 19 -10.49 -33.52 -27.43
CA HIS A 19 -11.71 -33.93 -28.13
C HIS A 19 -11.35 -34.55 -29.49
N ARG A 20 -11.70 -35.83 -29.65
CA ARG A 20 -11.47 -36.63 -30.86
C ARG A 20 -12.82 -36.86 -31.54
N HIS A 21 -13.13 -36.10 -32.59
CA HIS A 21 -14.28 -36.39 -33.45
C HIS A 21 -13.90 -37.47 -34.48
N ARG A 22 -14.60 -38.60 -34.41
CA ARG A 22 -14.62 -39.64 -35.43
C ARG A 22 -15.67 -39.27 -36.48
N HIS A 23 -15.28 -39.20 -37.75
CA HIS A 23 -16.17 -39.49 -38.86
C HIS A 23 -15.51 -40.51 -39.79
N ARG A 24 -16.20 -41.64 -39.97
CA ARG A 24 -15.94 -42.65 -40.99
C ARG A 24 -16.50 -42.13 -42.31
N HIS A 25 -15.73 -42.19 -43.39
CA HIS A 25 -16.26 -42.55 -44.71
C HIS A 25 -15.18 -43.25 -45.53
N ARG A 26 -15.56 -44.41 -46.06
CA ARG A 26 -14.83 -45.21 -47.04
C ARG A 26 -14.84 -44.46 -48.37
N HIS A 27 -13.72 -44.42 -49.09
CA HIS A 27 -13.70 -44.68 -50.54
C HIS A 27 -12.30 -45.12 -50.96
N ARG A 28 -12.27 -46.20 -51.74
CA ARG A 28 -11.12 -46.78 -52.42
C ARG A 28 -10.70 -45.83 -53.54
N HIS A 29 -9.41 -45.54 -53.68
CA HIS A 29 -8.77 -45.39 -54.99
C HIS A 29 -7.30 -45.77 -54.90
N ARG A 30 -6.88 -46.65 -55.82
CA ARG A 30 -5.52 -47.11 -56.06
C ARG A 30 -4.77 -46.01 -56.79
N HIS A 31 -3.60 -45.59 -56.33
CA HIS A 31 -2.50 -45.18 -57.21
C HIS A 31 -1.16 -45.48 -56.52
N ARG A 32 -0.29 -46.12 -57.29
CA ARG A 32 1.10 -46.41 -56.98
C ARG A 32 1.90 -45.10 -57.07
N CYS A 33 2.72 -44.80 -56.08
CA CYS A 33 3.93 -43.99 -56.25
C CYS A 33 4.97 -44.42 -55.21
N THR A 34 6.07 -44.96 -55.71
CA THR A 34 7.35 -45.18 -55.05
C THR A 34 8.01 -43.84 -54.73
N ALA A 35 8.41 -43.62 -53.48
CA ALA A 35 9.50 -42.73 -53.12
C ALA A 35 10.01 -43.07 -51.71
N ALA A 36 11.31 -43.36 -51.63
CA ALA A 36 12.09 -43.43 -50.41
C ALA A 36 12.19 -42.04 -49.75
N ALA A 37 12.29 -41.99 -48.41
CA ALA A 37 13.23 -41.12 -47.68
C ALA A 37 12.89 -40.96 -46.19
N LEU A 38 13.95 -41.14 -45.38
CA LEU A 38 14.24 -40.49 -44.10
C LEU A 38 13.39 -40.81 -42.85
N LEU A 39 14.01 -41.63 -42.00
CA LEU A 39 13.89 -41.61 -40.55
C LEU A 39 14.11 -40.18 -40.01
N LEU A 40 13.01 -39.52 -39.65
CA LEU A 40 13.03 -38.34 -38.79
C LEU A 40 13.10 -38.81 -37.34
N LEU A 41 14.31 -38.78 -36.77
CA LEU A 41 14.54 -38.71 -35.33
C LEU A 41 13.88 -37.42 -34.82
N ALA A 42 12.70 -37.53 -34.23
CA ALA A 42 12.11 -36.45 -33.45
C ALA A 42 12.92 -36.31 -32.15
N PRO A 43 13.56 -35.16 -31.87
CA PRO A 43 13.97 -34.88 -30.52
C PRO A 43 12.69 -34.66 -29.72
N LEU A 44 12.51 -35.46 -28.67
CA LEU A 44 11.61 -35.11 -27.57
C LEU A 44 12.08 -33.74 -27.07
N ALA A 45 11.39 -32.68 -27.48
CA ALA A 45 11.47 -31.39 -26.81
C ALA A 45 10.92 -31.60 -25.40
N GLY A 46 11.78 -32.02 -24.49
CA GLY A 46 11.53 -31.91 -23.07
C GLY A 46 11.26 -30.43 -22.80
N CYS A 47 10.08 -30.14 -22.24
CA CYS A 47 9.84 -28.89 -21.52
C CYS A 47 10.79 -28.88 -20.32
N GLY A 48 12.06 -28.55 -20.58
CA GLY A 48 13.05 -28.33 -19.55
C GLY A 48 12.78 -26.97 -18.92
N SER A 49 12.26 -26.98 -17.70
CA SER A 49 12.40 -25.86 -16.78
C SER A 49 13.91 -25.65 -16.57
N GLY A 50 14.49 -24.72 -17.33
CA GLY A 50 15.91 -24.45 -17.27
C GLY A 50 16.30 -23.89 -15.90
N PRO A 51 17.51 -24.18 -15.40
CA PRO A 51 18.04 -23.52 -14.21
C PRO A 51 18.19 -22.02 -14.50
N GLY A 52 17.28 -21.19 -13.96
CA GLY A 52 17.33 -19.74 -14.17
C GLY A 52 15.99 -19.02 -14.28
N GLN A 53 14.85 -19.73 -14.23
CA GLN A 53 13.55 -19.07 -14.25
C GLN A 53 13.31 -18.24 -12.98
N GLU A 54 12.77 -17.04 -13.16
CA GLU A 54 12.55 -16.06 -12.09
C GLU A 54 11.13 -15.52 -12.18
N ILE A 55 10.43 -15.45 -11.04
CA ILE A 55 9.12 -14.80 -10.89
C ILE A 55 9.25 -13.58 -9.99
N ALA A 56 8.81 -12.43 -10.48
CA ALA A 56 8.72 -11.21 -9.70
C ALA A 56 7.30 -11.06 -9.13
N ILE A 57 7.20 -10.99 -7.81
CA ILE A 57 5.95 -10.74 -7.10
C ILE A 57 5.81 -9.22 -6.94
N PRO A 58 4.86 -8.56 -7.63
CA PRO A 58 4.63 -7.14 -7.46
C PRO A 58 3.98 -6.87 -6.10
N MET A 59 4.60 -6.00 -5.31
CA MET A 59 4.12 -5.55 -4.01
C MET A 59 3.89 -4.05 -4.02
N LEU A 60 2.66 -3.64 -3.74
CA LEU A 60 2.25 -2.24 -3.60
C LEU A 60 1.99 -1.94 -2.13
N VAL A 61 2.72 -0.96 -1.58
CA VAL A 61 2.60 -0.57 -0.18
C VAL A 61 2.23 0.90 -0.02
N GLY A 62 1.57 1.21 1.09
CA GLY A 62 1.47 2.55 1.63
C GLY A 62 2.86 3.16 1.84
N SER A 63 2.95 4.47 1.62
CA SER A 63 4.22 5.18 1.54
C SER A 63 5.07 5.02 2.79
N ALA A 64 4.48 4.91 3.98
CA ALA A 64 5.27 4.75 5.19
C ALA A 64 6.10 3.46 5.14
N LEU A 65 5.58 2.38 4.55
CA LEU A 65 6.28 1.10 4.40
C LEU A 65 7.29 1.06 3.24
N GLY A 66 7.52 2.17 2.52
CA GLY A 66 8.38 2.19 1.33
C GLY A 66 9.80 1.69 1.61
N GLY A 67 10.46 2.27 2.62
CA GLY A 67 11.80 1.86 3.02
C GLY A 67 11.88 0.42 3.53
N PHE A 68 10.83 -0.09 4.18
CA PHE A 68 10.73 -1.49 4.58
C PHE A 68 10.64 -2.40 3.35
N CYS A 69 9.76 -2.07 2.39
CA CYS A 69 9.56 -2.86 1.18
C CYS A 69 10.87 -2.99 0.39
N GLU A 70 11.59 -1.88 0.17
CA GLU A 70 12.87 -1.89 -0.53
C GLU A 70 13.92 -2.78 0.18
N GLN A 71 13.98 -2.70 1.51
CA GLN A 71 14.89 -3.55 2.30
C GLN A 71 14.50 -5.03 2.23
N ALA A 72 13.21 -5.35 2.28
CA ALA A 72 12.70 -6.70 2.13
C ALA A 72 13.02 -7.26 0.73
N ALA A 73 12.80 -6.47 -0.32
CA ALA A 73 13.14 -6.84 -1.69
C ALA A 73 14.65 -7.09 -1.85
N ALA A 74 15.49 -6.23 -1.29
CA ALA A 74 16.94 -6.41 -1.31
C ALA A 74 17.40 -7.63 -0.51
N ALA A 75 16.74 -7.94 0.62
CA ALA A 75 17.03 -9.14 1.40
C ALA A 75 16.66 -10.41 0.64
N ILE A 76 15.46 -10.45 0.03
CA ILE A 76 15.00 -11.53 -0.84
C ILE A 76 15.94 -11.71 -2.03
N ALA A 77 16.37 -10.64 -2.68
CA ALA A 77 17.27 -10.72 -3.82
C ALA A 77 18.64 -11.34 -3.47
N ARG A 78 19.14 -11.15 -2.24
CA ARG A 78 20.39 -11.79 -1.78
C ARG A 78 20.26 -13.29 -1.55
N GLN A 79 19.08 -13.74 -1.12
CA GLN A 79 18.78 -15.15 -0.86
C GLN A 79 17.38 -15.49 -1.40
N PRO A 80 17.22 -15.59 -2.74
CA PRO A 80 15.89 -15.75 -3.34
C PRO A 80 15.26 -17.07 -2.90
N PRO A 81 14.05 -17.05 -2.32
CA PRO A 81 13.30 -18.26 -2.12
C PRO A 81 13.05 -18.93 -3.47
N ARG A 82 12.93 -20.26 -3.45
CA ARG A 82 12.68 -21.05 -4.64
C ARG A 82 11.38 -21.82 -4.49
N LEU A 83 10.63 -21.91 -5.57
CA LEU A 83 9.51 -22.85 -5.68
C LEU A 83 10.05 -24.29 -5.81
N ASP A 84 9.18 -25.28 -5.67
CA ASP A 84 9.52 -26.71 -5.77
C ASP A 84 10.18 -27.08 -7.10
N ASP A 85 9.86 -26.34 -8.17
CA ASP A 85 10.44 -26.51 -9.51
C ASP A 85 11.79 -25.79 -9.71
N GLY A 86 12.30 -25.14 -8.66
CA GLY A 86 13.56 -24.40 -8.68
C GLY A 86 13.46 -22.94 -9.14
N THR A 87 12.27 -22.46 -9.53
CA THR A 87 12.04 -21.06 -9.93
C THR A 87 12.38 -20.11 -8.78
N ARG A 88 13.21 -19.10 -9.04
CA ARG A 88 13.56 -18.07 -8.04
C ARG A 88 12.43 -17.06 -7.91
N VAL A 89 12.13 -16.67 -6.68
CA VAL A 89 11.13 -15.64 -6.37
C VAL A 89 11.85 -14.34 -6.02
N GLN A 90 11.43 -13.26 -6.66
CA GLN A 90 11.85 -11.89 -6.34
C GLN A 90 10.64 -11.08 -5.88
N LEU A 91 10.91 -9.99 -5.15
CA LEU A 91 9.91 -9.01 -4.77
C LEU A 91 10.15 -7.72 -5.55
N ARG A 92 9.11 -7.19 -6.20
CA ARG A 92 9.16 -5.88 -6.87
C ARG A 92 8.30 -4.89 -6.10
N CYS A 93 8.97 -4.02 -5.35
CA CYS A 93 8.32 -3.05 -4.49
C CYS A 93 7.95 -1.77 -5.24
N ARG A 94 6.76 -1.25 -4.91
CA ARG A 94 6.36 0.13 -5.19
C ARG A 94 5.63 0.69 -3.98
N ALA A 95 6.00 1.92 -3.61
CA ALA A 95 5.33 2.67 -2.55
C ALA A 95 4.49 3.80 -3.16
N ALA A 96 3.30 4.03 -2.60
CA ALA A 96 2.43 5.14 -2.98
C ALA A 96 1.66 5.65 -1.75
N GLY A 97 1.07 6.84 -1.84
CA GLY A 97 0.15 7.29 -0.79
C GLY A 97 -1.00 6.27 -0.64
N SER A 98 -1.43 5.96 0.57
CA SER A 98 -2.47 4.94 0.80
C SER A 98 -3.78 5.23 0.04
N GLY A 99 -4.14 6.49 -0.17
CA GLY A 99 -5.27 6.85 -1.03
C GLY A 99 -5.03 6.60 -2.52
N ASP A 100 -3.79 6.75 -2.98
CA ASP A 100 -3.40 6.39 -4.34
C ASP A 100 -3.43 4.88 -4.53
N VAL A 101 -2.98 4.11 -3.51
CA VAL A 101 -3.09 2.64 -3.48
C VAL A 101 -4.56 2.22 -3.61
N VAL A 102 -5.46 2.80 -2.80
CA VAL A 102 -6.90 2.49 -2.89
C VAL A 102 -7.45 2.79 -4.29
N SER A 103 -7.16 3.99 -4.82
CA SER A 103 -7.65 4.42 -6.13
C SER A 103 -7.17 3.51 -7.26
N GLU A 104 -5.92 3.05 -7.17
CA GLU A 104 -5.33 2.14 -8.14
C GLU A 104 -5.99 0.76 -8.12
N ILE A 105 -6.16 0.17 -6.93
CA ILE A 105 -6.80 -1.14 -6.81
C ILE A 105 -8.27 -1.07 -7.24
N GLU A 106 -9.00 -0.01 -6.89
CA GLU A 106 -10.37 0.21 -7.36
C GLU A 106 -10.42 0.24 -8.90
N ARG A 107 -9.49 0.96 -9.55
CA ARG A 107 -9.41 1.02 -11.01
C ARG A 107 -9.15 -0.35 -11.62
N HIS A 108 -8.21 -1.13 -11.08
CA HIS A 108 -7.95 -2.49 -11.56
C HIS A 108 -9.16 -3.41 -11.37
N ALA A 109 -9.78 -3.39 -10.18
CA ALA A 109 -10.97 -4.19 -9.89
C ALA A 109 -12.12 -3.85 -10.86
N ARG A 110 -12.36 -2.56 -11.12
CA ARG A 110 -13.37 -2.12 -12.08
C ARG A 110 -13.09 -2.63 -13.49
N ALA A 111 -11.83 -2.50 -13.96
CA ALA A 111 -11.43 -3.00 -15.27
C ALA A 111 -11.64 -4.51 -15.40
N VAL A 112 -11.27 -5.28 -14.38
CA VAL A 112 -11.46 -6.75 -14.37
C VAL A 112 -12.94 -7.12 -14.35
N LEU A 113 -13.74 -6.52 -13.47
CA LEU A 113 -15.16 -6.83 -13.33
C LEU A 113 -15.97 -6.45 -14.57
N GLN A 114 -15.52 -5.46 -15.33
CA GLN A 114 -16.15 -5.02 -16.59
C GLN A 114 -15.58 -5.73 -17.83
N GLY A 115 -14.63 -6.67 -17.66
CA GLY A 115 -14.00 -7.39 -18.76
C GLY A 115 -13.02 -6.56 -19.60
N GLY A 116 -12.62 -5.38 -19.12
CA GLY A 116 -11.64 -4.52 -19.77
C GLY A 116 -10.17 -4.90 -19.50
N ALA A 117 -9.92 -5.78 -18.53
CA ALA A 117 -8.60 -6.34 -18.23
C ALA A 117 -8.74 -7.76 -17.65
N PRO A 118 -7.75 -8.65 -17.85
CA PRO A 118 -7.76 -9.96 -17.23
C PRO A 118 -7.38 -9.88 -15.73
N ALA A 119 -7.85 -10.83 -14.93
CA ALA A 119 -7.60 -10.84 -13.48
C ALA A 119 -6.13 -11.11 -13.10
N ASP A 120 -5.37 -11.72 -14.02
CA ASP A 120 -3.94 -12.01 -13.91
C ASP A 120 -3.07 -10.98 -14.65
N ASP A 121 -3.62 -9.79 -14.95
CA ASP A 121 -2.84 -8.69 -15.51
C ASP A 121 -1.63 -8.39 -14.60
N PRO A 122 -0.39 -8.41 -15.14
CA PRO A 122 0.83 -8.26 -14.34
C PRO A 122 1.01 -6.86 -13.73
N SER A 123 0.19 -5.89 -14.11
CA SER A 123 0.14 -4.57 -13.46
C SER A 123 -0.63 -4.58 -12.13
N ILE A 124 -1.49 -5.60 -11.91
CA ILE A 124 -2.20 -5.77 -10.65
C ILE A 124 -1.21 -6.30 -9.60
N PRO A 125 -1.01 -5.59 -8.48
CA PRO A 125 -0.10 -6.08 -7.44
C PRO A 125 -0.67 -7.34 -6.80
N VAL A 126 0.22 -8.30 -6.53
CA VAL A 126 -0.11 -9.56 -5.86
C VAL A 126 -0.15 -9.37 -4.35
N LEU A 127 0.78 -8.56 -3.84
CA LEU A 127 0.84 -8.19 -2.43
C LEU A 127 0.47 -6.72 -2.26
N LEU A 128 -0.40 -6.46 -1.29
CA LEU A 128 -0.93 -5.12 -1.02
C LEU A 128 -0.83 -4.81 0.46
N SER A 129 -0.40 -3.59 0.78
CA SER A 129 -0.52 -3.01 2.11
C SER A 129 -0.92 -1.55 2.01
N VAL A 130 -1.74 -1.08 2.94
CA VAL A 130 -2.04 0.35 3.13
C VAL A 130 -1.56 0.79 4.51
N ASP A 131 -1.34 2.08 4.68
CA ASP A 131 -1.00 2.68 5.97
C ASP A 131 -2.31 2.92 6.74
N GLY A 132 -2.49 2.20 7.85
CA GLY A 132 -3.60 2.41 8.78
C GLY A 132 -4.95 1.80 8.37
N GLU A 133 -5.75 1.48 9.38
CA GLU A 133 -7.04 0.79 9.24
C GLU A 133 -8.08 1.59 8.43
N ILE A 134 -8.03 2.93 8.51
CA ILE A 134 -8.99 3.79 7.80
C ILE A 134 -8.90 3.58 6.28
N TYR A 135 -7.69 3.45 5.73
CA TYR A 135 -7.51 3.20 4.30
C TYR A 135 -7.83 1.76 3.91
N GLN A 136 -7.66 0.80 4.82
CA GLN A 136 -8.08 -0.58 4.58
C GLN A 136 -9.61 -0.68 4.51
N GLU A 137 -10.32 -0.06 5.44
CA GLU A 137 -11.79 0.00 5.41
C GLU A 137 -12.30 0.80 4.21
N LEU A 138 -11.62 1.88 3.83
CA LEU A 138 -11.96 2.60 2.60
C LEU A 138 -11.81 1.70 1.36
N LEU A 139 -10.71 0.95 1.26
CA LEU A 139 -10.51 0.01 0.16
C LEU A 139 -11.60 -1.05 0.13
N ARG A 140 -11.87 -1.69 1.28
CA ARG A 140 -12.91 -2.70 1.44
C ARG A 140 -14.26 -2.15 1.02
N TYR A 141 -14.63 -0.98 1.52
CA TYR A 141 -15.86 -0.28 1.15
C TYR A 141 -15.95 -0.05 -0.36
N ARG A 142 -14.90 0.50 -1.00
CA ARG A 142 -14.91 0.80 -2.44
C ARG A 142 -15.07 -0.46 -3.28
N LEU A 143 -14.37 -1.54 -2.95
CA LEU A 143 -14.47 -2.79 -3.67
C LEU A 143 -15.81 -3.50 -3.43
N GLN A 144 -16.37 -3.41 -2.23
CA GLN A 144 -17.71 -3.91 -1.93
C GLN A 144 -18.79 -3.22 -2.77
N GLN A 145 -18.65 -1.91 -3.04
CA GLN A 145 -19.56 -1.20 -3.93
C GLN A 145 -19.47 -1.68 -5.38
N LEU A 146 -18.32 -2.20 -5.81
CA LEU A 146 -18.13 -2.74 -7.17
C LEU A 146 -18.61 -4.19 -7.29
N ALA A 147 -18.46 -4.99 -6.24
CA ALA A 147 -18.85 -6.40 -6.22
C ALA A 147 -19.55 -6.77 -4.91
N PRO A 148 -20.84 -6.40 -4.71
CA PRO A 148 -21.53 -6.51 -3.42
C PRO A 148 -21.70 -7.92 -2.86
N SER A 149 -21.49 -8.96 -3.67
CA SER A 149 -21.57 -10.36 -3.26
C SER A 149 -20.21 -11.02 -3.03
N ARG A 150 -19.11 -10.28 -3.18
CA ARG A 150 -17.74 -10.80 -3.05
C ARG A 150 -17.02 -10.08 -1.91
N ASP A 151 -16.45 -10.88 -1.01
CA ASP A 151 -15.53 -10.37 0.00
C ASP A 151 -14.11 -10.38 -0.58
N LEU A 152 -13.69 -9.24 -1.14
CA LEU A 152 -12.42 -9.13 -1.86
C LEU A 152 -11.25 -8.73 -0.96
N ILE A 153 -11.54 -8.10 0.19
CA ILE A 153 -10.53 -7.57 1.11
C ILE A 153 -10.92 -8.00 2.52
N PRO A 154 -10.07 -8.76 3.21
CA PRO A 154 -10.35 -9.19 4.57
C PRO A 154 -10.53 -7.98 5.51
N ALA A 155 -11.34 -8.19 6.55
CA ALA A 155 -11.49 -7.22 7.62
C ALA A 155 -10.15 -6.99 8.35
N PRO A 156 -9.94 -5.83 9.01
CA PRO A 156 -8.72 -5.54 9.76
C PRO A 156 -8.36 -6.61 10.81
N ALA A 157 -9.36 -7.25 11.43
CA ALA A 157 -9.14 -8.34 12.38
C ALA A 157 -8.43 -9.57 11.77
N ASP A 158 -8.62 -9.80 10.46
CA ASP A 158 -8.06 -10.92 9.71
C ASP A 158 -6.79 -10.53 8.93
N ALA A 159 -6.43 -9.24 8.95
CA ALA A 159 -5.25 -8.68 8.30
C ALA A 159 -4.49 -7.81 9.31
N PRO A 160 -3.77 -8.44 10.27
CA PRO A 160 -3.14 -7.74 11.37
C PRO A 160 -2.08 -6.75 10.88
N ALA A 161 -1.92 -5.65 11.62
CA ALA A 161 -0.92 -4.64 11.33
C ALA A 161 0.50 -5.24 11.34
N LEU A 162 1.25 -5.00 10.26
CA LEU A 162 2.65 -5.41 10.15
C LEU A 162 3.59 -4.54 11.00
N ALA A 163 3.19 -3.29 11.24
CA ALA A 163 3.92 -2.31 12.02
C ALA A 163 2.96 -1.26 12.58
N SER A 164 3.39 -0.57 13.63
CA SER A 164 2.67 0.57 14.22
C SER A 164 3.60 1.77 14.31
N SER A 165 3.09 2.96 13.98
CA SER A 165 3.81 4.22 14.15
C SER A 165 2.89 5.24 14.81
N PRO A 166 3.35 5.95 15.85
CA PRO A 166 2.53 6.96 16.50
C PRO A 166 2.48 8.22 15.64
N MET A 167 1.33 8.90 15.65
CA MET A 167 1.23 10.26 15.15
C MET A 167 2.01 11.21 16.07
N VAL A 168 2.84 12.07 15.47
CA VAL A 168 3.66 13.02 16.22
C VAL A 168 3.55 14.42 15.65
N PHE A 169 3.53 15.41 16.54
CA PHE A 169 3.65 16.81 16.18
C PHE A 169 5.13 17.19 16.15
N MET A 170 5.73 17.20 14.95
CA MET A 170 7.14 17.55 14.78
C MET A 170 7.34 19.06 14.76
N THR A 171 8.31 19.56 15.54
CA THR A 171 8.62 21.00 15.62
C THR A 171 10.09 21.22 15.99
N THR A 172 10.54 22.47 15.99
CA THR A 172 11.89 22.83 16.45
C THR A 172 11.91 22.96 17.98
N PRO A 173 13.09 22.80 18.64
CA PRO A 173 13.19 22.97 20.08
C PRO A 173 12.64 24.32 20.60
N ALA A 174 12.81 25.39 19.83
CA ALA A 174 12.33 26.73 20.19
C ALA A 174 10.80 26.85 20.25
N LEU A 175 10.06 25.95 19.59
CA LEU A 175 8.61 25.96 19.52
C LEU A 175 7.95 24.85 20.35
N ALA A 176 8.73 23.86 20.78
CA ALA A 176 8.23 22.65 21.42
C ALA A 176 7.40 22.94 22.68
N LYS A 177 7.87 23.85 23.55
CA LYS A 177 7.21 24.18 24.81
C LYS A 177 5.78 24.70 24.61
N GLY A 178 5.56 25.60 23.65
CA GLY A 178 4.22 26.12 23.34
C GLY A 178 3.27 25.08 22.72
N LEU A 179 3.80 23.99 22.17
CA LEU A 179 3.04 22.93 21.50
C LEU A 179 2.85 21.68 22.37
N GLN A 180 3.53 21.57 23.52
CA GLN A 180 3.34 20.50 24.50
C GLN A 180 2.04 20.72 25.28
N ARG A 181 0.92 20.38 24.64
CA ARG A 181 -0.43 20.61 25.14
C ARG A 181 -1.32 19.39 24.89
N SER A 182 -2.40 19.27 25.65
CA SER A 182 -3.46 18.28 25.38
C SER A 182 -4.34 18.68 24.19
N ASP A 183 -4.34 19.95 23.81
CA ASP A 183 -5.18 20.56 22.77
C ASP A 183 -4.37 21.33 21.70
N PRO A 184 -3.36 20.69 21.06
CA PRO A 184 -2.46 21.40 20.17
C PRO A 184 -3.18 22.03 18.97
N TYR A 185 -4.20 21.39 18.38
CA TYR A 185 -4.86 21.92 17.18
C TYR A 185 -5.78 23.11 17.47
N GLN A 186 -6.53 23.09 18.57
CA GLN A 186 -7.35 24.20 19.03
C GLN A 186 -6.49 25.39 19.45
N ALA A 187 -5.37 25.14 20.13
CA ALA A 187 -4.43 26.20 20.47
C ALA A 187 -3.93 26.89 19.18
N LEU A 188 -3.53 26.11 18.18
CA LEU A 188 -3.15 26.63 16.86
C LEU A 188 -4.31 27.37 16.15
N ALA A 189 -5.55 26.92 16.30
CA ALA A 189 -6.73 27.57 15.71
C ALA A 189 -6.97 28.99 16.24
N ARG A 190 -6.54 29.25 17.47
CA ARG A 190 -6.78 30.52 18.19
C ARG A 190 -5.57 31.46 18.14
N SER A 191 -4.44 30.99 17.62
CA SER A 191 -3.19 31.74 17.62
C SER A 191 -2.70 32.03 16.20
N THR A 192 -2.13 33.21 16.02
CA THR A 192 -1.44 33.65 14.81
C THR A 192 0.07 33.70 14.99
N ASP A 193 0.57 33.85 16.21
CA ASP A 193 1.99 33.95 16.54
C ASP A 193 2.37 32.99 17.67
N HIS A 194 3.57 32.41 17.60
CA HIS A 194 4.06 31.46 18.60
C HIS A 194 4.17 32.05 20.02
N ARG A 195 4.31 33.37 20.17
CA ARG A 195 4.27 34.05 21.48
C ARG A 195 2.91 33.95 22.18
N GLN A 196 1.84 33.70 21.43
CA GLN A 196 0.51 33.47 22.00
C GLN A 196 0.37 32.05 22.59
N LEU A 197 1.23 31.12 22.17
CA LEU A 197 1.30 29.76 22.70
C LEU A 197 2.30 29.65 23.86
N ASP A 198 3.43 30.36 23.77
CA ASP A 198 4.42 30.51 24.84
C ASP A 198 4.98 31.94 24.80
N PRO A 199 4.72 32.81 25.79
CA PRO A 199 5.20 34.19 25.80
C PRO A 199 6.74 34.34 25.73
N ALA A 200 7.48 33.31 26.15
CA ALA A 200 8.94 33.26 26.03
C ALA A 200 9.43 32.72 24.67
N GLY A 201 8.52 32.29 23.81
CA GLY A 201 8.78 31.76 22.48
C GLY A 201 9.19 32.84 21.48
N PRO A 202 9.65 32.43 20.28
CA PRO A 202 10.01 33.37 19.23
C PRO A 202 8.79 34.10 18.68
N SER A 203 8.96 35.37 18.29
CA SER A 203 7.98 36.13 17.51
C SER A 203 7.95 35.59 16.09
N GLN A 204 7.12 34.58 15.84
CA GLN A 204 7.00 33.94 14.54
C GLN A 204 5.53 33.60 14.27
N LEU A 205 5.08 33.89 13.04
CA LEU A 205 3.78 33.46 12.57
C LEU A 205 3.65 31.94 12.59
N ILE A 206 2.52 31.46 13.10
CA ILE A 206 2.19 30.03 13.11
C ILE A 206 1.91 29.56 11.68
N ARG A 207 2.76 28.63 11.24
CA ARG A 207 2.64 27.88 9.99
C ARG A 207 2.84 26.41 10.30
N PHE A 208 2.02 25.55 9.72
CA PHE A 208 2.18 24.11 9.85
C PHE A 208 2.01 23.40 8.51
N VAL A 209 2.44 22.14 8.46
CA VAL A 209 2.36 21.29 7.27
C VAL A 209 1.87 19.92 7.68
N HIS A 210 1.09 19.28 6.82
CA HIS A 210 0.79 17.86 6.89
C HIS A 210 0.61 17.30 5.47
N THR A 211 0.46 16.00 5.31
CA THR A 211 0.24 15.42 3.98
C THR A 211 -1.21 15.54 3.52
N ALA A 212 -1.48 15.43 2.22
CA ALA A 212 -2.82 15.50 1.65
C ALA A 212 -3.73 14.39 2.24
N PRO A 213 -4.84 14.73 2.93
CA PRO A 213 -5.71 13.75 3.59
C PRO A 213 -6.36 12.73 2.67
N THR A 214 -6.51 13.05 1.38
CA THR A 214 -7.08 12.13 0.39
C THR A 214 -6.05 11.12 -0.13
N ARG A 215 -4.76 11.38 0.05
CA ARG A 215 -3.67 10.56 -0.52
C ARG A 215 -2.84 9.85 0.54
N SER A 216 -2.75 10.38 1.75
CA SER A 216 -1.82 9.90 2.78
C SER A 216 -2.51 9.67 4.13
N ASN A 217 -2.19 8.55 4.79
CA ASN A 217 -2.71 8.20 6.11
C ASN A 217 -2.36 9.22 7.18
N SER A 218 -1.13 9.72 7.22
CA SER A 218 -0.76 10.76 8.19
C SER A 218 -1.56 12.05 7.98
N GLY A 219 -1.96 12.34 6.74
CA GLY A 219 -2.82 13.48 6.40
C GLY A 219 -4.25 13.29 6.87
N LEU A 220 -4.80 12.09 6.63
CA LEU A 220 -6.13 11.72 7.06
C LEU A 220 -6.24 11.67 8.59
N GLN A 221 -5.28 11.04 9.25
CA GLN A 221 -5.21 10.99 10.70
C GLN A 221 -5.04 12.38 11.32
N THR A 222 -4.26 13.27 10.69
CA THR A 222 -4.18 14.68 11.11
C THR A 222 -5.55 15.35 11.04
N LEU A 223 -6.30 15.13 9.96
CA LEU A 223 -7.65 15.68 9.81
C LEU A 223 -8.63 15.12 10.85
N VAL A 224 -8.59 13.81 11.08
CA VAL A 224 -9.40 13.14 12.11
C VAL A 224 -9.05 13.69 13.50
N ALA A 225 -7.77 13.90 13.81
CA ALA A 225 -7.33 14.48 15.08
C ALA A 225 -7.84 15.92 15.27
N MET A 226 -7.81 16.74 14.23
CA MET A 226 -8.40 18.09 14.28
C MET A 226 -9.90 18.03 14.57
N PHE A 227 -10.65 17.15 13.92
CA PHE A 227 -12.09 16.99 14.19
C PHE A 227 -12.36 16.46 15.60
N ALA A 228 -11.59 15.47 16.05
CA ALA A 228 -11.68 14.91 17.40
C ALA A 228 -11.50 16.02 18.44
N GLU A 229 -10.46 16.84 18.28
CA GLU A 229 -10.16 17.91 19.19
C GLU A 229 -11.22 19.02 19.17
N VAL A 230 -11.66 19.48 17.99
CA VAL A 230 -12.69 20.53 17.87
C VAL A 230 -14.06 20.05 18.37
N ALA A 231 -14.39 18.78 18.16
CA ALA A 231 -15.64 18.19 18.66
C ALA A 231 -15.58 17.82 20.15
N GLY A 232 -14.40 17.80 20.76
CA GLY A 232 -14.20 17.33 22.14
C GLY A 232 -14.54 15.85 22.30
N LYS A 233 -14.29 15.04 21.27
CA LYS A 233 -14.62 13.60 21.22
C LYS A 233 -13.39 12.80 20.87
N PRO A 234 -13.24 11.56 21.39
CA PRO A 234 -12.21 10.68 20.88
C PRO A 234 -12.50 10.29 19.41
N PRO A 235 -11.47 9.99 18.61
CA PRO A 235 -11.63 9.69 17.17
C PRO A 235 -12.69 8.63 16.85
N GLU A 236 -12.76 7.57 17.64
CA GLU A 236 -13.69 6.45 17.49
C GLU A 236 -15.16 6.82 17.76
N ALA A 237 -15.41 7.97 18.42
CA ALA A 237 -16.76 8.48 18.70
C ALA A 237 -17.19 9.60 17.74
N LEU A 238 -16.35 9.95 16.75
CA LEU A 238 -16.70 10.93 15.74
C LEU A 238 -17.77 10.39 14.78
N THR A 239 -18.74 11.25 14.45
CA THR A 239 -19.80 10.94 13.50
C THR A 239 -19.77 11.88 12.29
N LEU A 240 -20.48 11.53 11.21
CA LEU A 240 -20.65 12.43 10.07
C LEU A 240 -21.31 13.77 10.47
N ALA A 241 -22.22 13.74 11.45
CA ALA A 241 -22.83 14.96 11.97
C ALA A 241 -21.81 15.88 12.66
N ASP A 242 -20.83 15.30 13.38
CA ASP A 242 -19.74 16.08 13.97
C ASP A 242 -18.86 16.71 12.90
N VAL A 243 -18.53 15.95 11.85
CA VAL A 243 -17.76 16.47 10.69
C VAL A 243 -18.47 17.67 10.06
N SER A 244 -19.77 17.55 9.78
CA SER A 244 -20.55 18.66 9.22
C SER A 244 -20.64 19.86 10.17
N ARG A 245 -20.88 19.63 11.46
CA ARG A 245 -21.01 20.69 12.48
C ARG A 245 -19.71 21.47 12.70
N HIS A 246 -18.57 20.77 12.70
CA HIS A 246 -17.28 21.34 13.10
C HIS A 246 -16.37 21.71 11.92
N ALA A 247 -16.87 21.60 10.68
CA ALA A 247 -16.10 21.91 9.47
C ALA A 247 -15.46 23.30 9.49
N ALA A 248 -16.17 24.33 9.97
CA ALA A 248 -15.63 25.69 10.07
C ALA A 248 -14.47 25.81 11.07
N GLY A 249 -14.55 25.10 12.20
CA GLY A 249 -13.47 25.08 13.21
C GLY A 249 -12.21 24.40 12.66
N VAL A 250 -12.38 23.31 11.94
CA VAL A 250 -11.26 22.63 11.26
C VAL A 250 -10.70 23.49 10.13
N ALA A 251 -11.53 24.19 9.35
CA ALA A 251 -11.07 25.14 8.33
C ALA A 251 -10.23 26.29 8.92
N ALA A 252 -10.61 26.77 10.12
CA ALA A 252 -9.83 27.78 10.84
C ALA A 252 -8.44 27.27 11.27
N ILE A 253 -8.30 25.98 11.57
CA ILE A 253 -6.98 25.35 11.76
C ILE A 253 -6.27 25.32 10.41
N GLN A 254 -6.91 24.77 9.37
CA GLN A 254 -6.29 24.54 8.06
C GLN A 254 -5.76 25.80 7.36
N ARG A 255 -6.23 27.00 7.71
CA ARG A 255 -5.68 28.26 7.16
C ARG A 255 -4.18 28.46 7.47
N HIS A 256 -3.66 27.83 8.53
CA HIS A 256 -2.24 27.88 8.87
C HIS A 256 -1.39 26.86 8.08
N ILE A 257 -2.03 26.03 7.22
CA ILE A 257 -1.35 25.06 6.38
C ILE A 257 -0.74 25.77 5.18
N THR A 258 0.58 25.71 5.08
CA THR A 258 1.28 26.31 3.94
C THR A 258 1.51 25.32 2.79
N ARG A 259 1.35 24.02 3.04
CA ARG A 259 1.55 22.97 2.03
C ARG A 259 0.96 21.63 2.46
N TYR A 260 0.46 20.89 1.47
CA TYR A 260 0.21 19.45 1.58
C TYR A 260 1.34 18.64 0.91
N GLY A 261 1.99 17.76 1.66
CA GLY A 261 2.87 16.72 1.07
C GLY A 261 2.04 15.63 0.39
N SER A 262 2.54 14.98 -0.67
CA SER A 262 1.78 13.90 -1.33
C SER A 262 1.80 12.59 -0.53
N SER A 263 2.84 12.37 0.28
CA SER A 263 3.03 11.18 1.11
C SER A 263 3.80 11.49 2.40
N THR A 264 3.72 10.57 3.38
CA THR A 264 4.42 10.69 4.68
C THR A 264 5.94 10.74 4.47
N ASP A 265 6.47 9.86 3.63
CA ASP A 265 7.90 9.79 3.32
C ASP A 265 8.43 11.06 2.63
N GLU A 266 7.66 11.63 1.70
CA GLU A 266 8.03 12.89 1.06
C GLU A 266 8.11 14.02 2.09
N LEU A 267 7.11 14.11 2.97
CA LEU A 267 7.07 15.14 4.00
C LEU A 267 8.24 14.98 4.99
N ALA A 268 8.47 13.77 5.50
CA ALA A 268 9.55 13.46 6.42
C ALA A 268 10.94 13.75 5.81
N GLY A 269 11.13 13.37 4.53
CA GLY A 269 12.35 13.67 3.79
C GLY A 269 12.62 15.18 3.65
N ARG A 270 11.56 15.97 3.39
CA ARG A 270 11.65 17.44 3.30
C ARG A 270 11.94 18.08 4.65
N CYS A 271 11.23 17.70 5.71
CA CYS A 271 11.48 18.18 7.07
C CYS A 271 12.92 17.91 7.51
N SER A 272 13.46 16.74 7.14
CA SER A 272 14.86 16.36 7.41
C SER A 272 15.88 17.19 6.64
N ALA A 273 15.50 17.72 5.46
CA ALA A 273 16.36 18.53 4.60
C ALA A 273 16.37 20.02 4.97
N THR A 274 15.30 20.56 5.55
CA THR A 274 15.12 22.02 5.79
C THR A 274 15.36 22.47 7.24
N ALA A 275 16.29 21.85 7.99
CA ALA A 275 16.62 22.33 9.33
C ALA A 275 17.22 23.77 9.26
N PRO A 276 16.75 24.75 10.07
CA PRO A 276 17.14 26.16 9.93
C PRO A 276 18.59 26.51 10.30
N SER A 277 19.49 25.54 10.50
CA SER A 277 20.84 25.80 11.01
C SER A 277 21.96 25.08 10.26
N GLY A 278 21.74 24.63 9.02
CA GLY A 278 22.77 23.90 8.25
C GLY A 278 23.19 22.55 8.86
N ARG A 279 22.55 22.12 9.95
CA ARG A 279 22.71 20.77 10.52
C ARG A 279 21.66 19.89 9.87
N ARG A 280 22.08 18.88 9.10
CA ARG A 280 21.18 17.79 8.71
C ARG A 280 20.53 17.24 9.97
N TRP A 281 19.21 17.04 9.95
CA TRP A 281 18.56 16.21 10.95
C TRP A 281 19.29 14.86 11.00
N PRO A 282 19.54 14.27 12.19
CA PRO A 282 20.22 13.00 12.27
C PRO A 282 19.46 11.97 11.43
N ARG A 283 20.14 11.38 10.42
CA ARG A 283 19.63 10.21 9.67
C ARG A 283 19.27 9.03 10.60
N SER A 284 19.67 9.09 11.87
CA SER A 284 19.31 8.13 12.91
C SER A 284 17.91 8.34 13.51
N MET A 285 17.19 9.44 13.22
CA MET A 285 15.78 9.56 13.59
C MET A 285 14.89 8.81 12.60
N SER A 286 15.10 8.90 11.29
CA SER A 286 14.31 8.12 10.31
C SER A 286 14.49 6.59 10.47
N ARG A 287 15.63 6.15 11.02
CA ARG A 287 15.91 4.73 11.31
C ARG A 287 15.40 4.26 12.68
N ARG A 288 15.09 5.17 13.61
CA ARG A 288 14.59 4.81 14.95
C ARG A 288 13.07 4.60 15.00
N TRP A 289 12.35 4.91 13.92
CA TRP A 289 10.92 4.62 13.77
C TRP A 289 10.65 3.20 13.21
N TRP A 290 11.69 2.44 12.88
CA TRP A 290 11.64 1.09 12.31
C TRP A 290 12.41 0.07 13.16
N GLY A 291 12.36 0.22 14.49
CA GLY A 291 12.96 -0.70 15.45
C GLY A 291 11.94 -1.18 16.45
#